data_AF-A0A850QKM0-F1
#
_entry.id   AF-A0A850QKM0-F1
#
_cell.length_a   1.000
_cell.length_b   1.000
_cell.length_c   1.000
_cell.angle_alpha   90.00
_cell.angle_beta   90.00
_cell.angle_gamma   90.00
#
_symmetry.space_group_name_H-M   'P 1'
#
loop_
_entity.id
_entity.type
_entity.pdbx_description
1 polymer ?
#
loop_
_entity_poly.entity_id
_entity_poly.type
_entity_poly.pdbx_seq_one_letter_code
_entity_poly.pdbx_strand_id
1 'polypeptide(L)'
;MHFYSKMKRLLSLSLIILALFGCSSVVVPDKSWYDLGRDLALRGGIIVDYQSFEGKYTNRSPSLNSYQEYQDGYLVGLESFCDPNKAFEYGAQGIIYQGQCKGFKNEPEFRFYWQNGRDRMLFSRDRF
;
A
#
# COMPACT_ATOMS: atom_id res chain seq x y z
N MET A 1 43.38 43.74 -8.99
CA MET A 1 42.22 43.61 -8.07
C MET A 1 40.83 43.49 -8.75
N HIS A 2 40.71 43.60 -10.09
CA HIS A 2 39.40 43.49 -10.78
C HIS A 2 38.89 42.05 -11.00
N PHE A 3 39.79 41.05 -11.10
CA PHE A 3 39.42 39.66 -11.40
C PHE A 3 38.71 38.95 -10.23
N TYR A 4 39.15 39.24 -9.00
CA TYR A 4 38.60 38.68 -7.76
C TYR A 4 37.16 39.14 -7.47
N SER A 5 36.80 40.36 -7.89
CA SER A 5 35.45 40.92 -7.74
C SER A 5 34.43 40.24 -8.68
N LYS A 6 34.82 39.93 -9.94
CA LYS A 6 33.99 39.16 -10.87
C LYS A 6 33.74 37.73 -10.39
N MET A 7 34.76 37.07 -9.86
CA MET A 7 34.68 35.69 -9.38
C MET A 7 33.78 35.57 -8.13
N LYS A 8 33.87 36.54 -7.20
CA LYS A 8 32.93 36.64 -6.06
C LYS A 8 31.48 36.88 -6.51
N ARG A 9 31.24 37.76 -7.48
CA ARG A 9 29.88 38.02 -8.01
C ARG A 9 29.26 36.78 -8.66
N LEU A 10 30.06 36.00 -9.40
CA LEU A 10 29.61 34.75 -10.01
C LEU A 10 29.33 33.65 -8.98
N LEU A 11 30.18 33.53 -7.94
CA LEU A 11 29.95 32.61 -6.81
C LEU A 11 28.70 33.00 -6.00
N SER A 12 28.47 34.29 -5.77
CA SER A 12 27.25 34.78 -5.10
C SER A 12 25.99 34.49 -5.92
N LEU A 13 26.03 34.65 -7.25
CA LEU A 13 24.91 34.33 -8.13
C LEU A 13 24.60 32.83 -8.15
N SER A 14 25.62 31.97 -8.16
CA SER A 14 25.44 30.51 -8.09
C SER A 14 24.81 30.05 -6.77
N LEU A 15 25.17 30.70 -5.66
CA LEU A 15 24.63 30.36 -4.34
C LEU A 15 23.16 30.77 -4.18
N ILE A 16 22.73 31.84 -4.86
CA ILE A 16 21.34 32.30 -4.90
C ILE A 16 20.47 31.36 -5.75
N ILE A 17 20.99 30.86 -6.87
CA ILE A 17 20.25 29.93 -7.76
C ILE A 17 20.01 28.58 -7.07
N LEU A 18 20.96 28.09 -6.26
CA LEU A 18 20.83 26.81 -5.56
C LEU A 18 19.81 26.87 -4.41
N ALA A 19 19.49 28.05 -3.88
CA ALA A 19 18.51 28.24 -2.83
C ALA A 19 17.04 28.18 -3.31
N LEU A 20 16.80 28.11 -4.63
CA LEU A 20 15.45 28.09 -5.22
C LEU A 20 14.86 26.68 -5.39
N PHE A 21 15.59 25.61 -5.07
CA PHE A 21 15.03 24.26 -5.01
C PHE A 21 14.33 24.03 -3.66
N GLY A 22 13.18 24.67 -3.48
CA GLY A 22 12.27 24.35 -2.38
C GLY A 22 11.55 23.02 -2.61
N CYS A 23 11.52 22.15 -1.60
CA CYS A 23 10.65 20.97 -1.63
C CYS A 23 9.19 21.42 -1.70
N SER A 24 8.50 21.16 -2.81
CA SER A 24 7.05 21.22 -2.84
C SER A 24 6.51 20.04 -2.02
N SER A 25 5.99 20.29 -0.82
CA SER A 25 5.20 19.28 -0.12
C SER A 25 3.87 19.11 -0.87
N VAL A 26 3.71 17.99 -1.56
CA VAL A 26 2.40 17.60 -2.06
C VAL A 26 1.55 17.26 -0.84
N VAL A 27 0.52 18.08 -0.57
CA VAL A 27 -0.52 17.72 0.38
C VAL A 27 -1.35 16.63 -0.28
N VAL A 28 -1.04 15.37 0.01
CA VAL A 28 -1.88 14.25 -0.40
C VAL A 28 -3.12 14.30 0.50
N PRO A 29 -4.33 14.50 -0.04
CA PRO A 29 -5.54 14.51 0.78
C PRO A 29 -5.66 13.18 1.52
N ASP A 30 -6.21 13.24 2.73
CA ASP A 30 -6.39 12.06 3.56
C ASP A 30 -7.21 11.01 2.79
N LYS A 31 -6.67 9.79 2.71
CA LYS A 31 -7.31 8.67 2.03
C LYS A 31 -8.70 8.42 2.64
N SER A 32 -9.72 8.26 1.79
CA SER A 32 -11.09 7.98 2.20
C SER A 32 -11.20 6.63 2.93
N TRP A 33 -12.26 6.42 3.72
CA TRP A 33 -12.49 5.15 4.41
C TRP A 33 -12.64 3.98 3.44
N TYR A 34 -13.38 4.20 2.35
CA TYR A 34 -13.50 3.27 1.24
C TYR A 34 -12.13 2.87 0.67
N ASP A 35 -11.28 3.86 0.37
CA ASP A 35 -9.96 3.59 -0.16
C ASP A 35 -9.09 2.82 0.83
N LEU A 36 -9.14 3.16 2.12
CA LEU A 36 -8.42 2.42 3.16
C LEU A 36 -8.82 0.94 3.21
N GLY A 37 -10.12 0.66 3.09
CA GLY A 37 -10.65 -0.70 3.05
C GLY A 37 -10.19 -1.46 1.82
N ARG A 38 -10.32 -0.83 0.64
CA ARG A 38 -9.88 -1.40 -0.64
C ARG A 38 -8.39 -1.72 -0.62
N ASP A 39 -7.57 -0.80 -0.13
CA ASP A 39 -6.14 -0.97 0.02
C ASP A 39 -5.76 -2.10 0.97
N LEU A 40 -6.51 -2.28 2.06
CA LEU A 40 -6.31 -3.38 2.98
C LEU A 40 -6.47 -4.71 2.25
N ALA A 41 -7.57 -4.88 1.51
CA ALA A 41 -7.85 -6.10 0.77
C ALA A 41 -6.80 -6.37 -0.33
N LEU A 42 -6.43 -5.35 -1.11
CA LEU A 42 -5.43 -5.47 -2.18
C LEU A 42 -4.05 -5.92 -1.68
N ARG A 43 -3.72 -5.65 -0.41
CA ARG A 43 -2.48 -6.10 0.24
C ARG A 43 -2.61 -7.45 0.94
N GLY A 44 -3.75 -8.14 0.81
CA GLY A 44 -4.01 -9.40 1.50
C GLY A 44 -4.30 -9.23 2.99
N GLY A 45 -4.74 -8.06 3.42
CA GLY A 45 -5.17 -7.83 4.80
C GLY A 45 -6.51 -8.50 5.10
N ILE A 46 -6.79 -8.67 6.39
CA ILE A 46 -8.08 -9.17 6.90
C ILE A 46 -8.82 -8.00 7.52
N ILE A 47 -10.11 -7.89 7.22
CA ILE A 47 -10.96 -6.89 7.86
C ILE A 47 -11.13 -7.20 9.35
N VAL A 48 -11.12 -6.14 10.16
CA VAL A 48 -11.27 -6.22 11.62
C VAL A 48 -12.68 -5.84 12.02
N ASP A 49 -13.09 -6.20 13.24
CA ASP A 49 -14.35 -5.76 13.81
C ASP A 49 -14.38 -4.24 14.08
N TYR A 50 -15.56 -3.72 14.39
CA TYR A 50 -15.78 -2.29 14.60
C TYR A 50 -14.95 -1.71 15.75
N GLN A 51 -14.83 -2.42 16.88
CA GLN A 51 -14.08 -1.95 18.04
C GLN A 51 -12.58 -1.84 17.72
N SER A 52 -12.04 -2.84 17.03
CA SER A 52 -10.66 -2.83 16.54
C SER A 52 -10.43 -1.73 15.50
N PHE A 53 -11.39 -1.48 14.62
CA PHE A 53 -11.36 -0.38 13.65
C PHE A 53 -11.32 0.99 14.35
N GLU A 54 -12.20 1.22 15.33
CA GLU A 54 -12.22 2.44 16.12
C GLU A 54 -10.90 2.67 16.85
N GLY A 55 -10.36 1.62 17.49
CA GLY A 55 -9.07 1.68 18.19
C GLY A 55 -7.89 1.99 17.24
N LYS A 56 -7.94 1.49 16.01
CA LYS A 56 -6.90 1.72 15.00
C LYS A 56 -6.90 3.15 14.44
N TYR A 57 -8.07 3.76 14.29
CA TYR A 57 -8.23 5.05 13.60
C TYR A 57 -8.75 6.17 14.50
N THR A 58 -8.42 6.14 15.79
CA THR A 58 -8.85 7.12 16.80
C THR A 58 -8.63 8.58 16.42
N ASN A 59 -7.57 8.87 15.65
CA ASN A 59 -7.22 10.21 15.18
C ASN A 59 -8.08 10.73 14.02
N ARG A 60 -9.00 9.92 13.49
CA ARG A 60 -9.86 10.26 12.35
C ARG A 60 -11.35 10.32 12.70
N SER A 61 -11.68 10.28 14.00
CA SER A 61 -13.07 10.28 14.51
C SER A 61 -13.94 9.21 13.84
N PRO A 62 -13.61 7.93 14.01
CA PRO A 62 -14.33 6.84 13.37
C PRO A 62 -15.77 6.77 13.87
N SER A 63 -16.64 6.29 13.01
CA SER A 63 -18.08 6.12 13.23
C SER A 63 -18.58 4.86 12.50
N LEU A 64 -19.80 4.42 12.82
CA LEU A 64 -20.43 3.31 12.11
C LEU A 64 -20.51 3.53 10.59
N ASN A 65 -20.82 4.75 10.14
CA ASN A 65 -20.82 5.08 8.70
C ASN A 65 -19.43 4.92 8.07
N SER A 66 -18.38 5.42 8.72
CA SER A 66 -17.01 5.26 8.20
C SER A 66 -16.56 3.81 8.16
N TYR A 67 -17.01 3.00 9.12
CA TYR A 67 -16.73 1.58 9.13
C TYR A 67 -17.45 0.87 7.98
N GLN A 68 -18.70 1.24 7.69
CA GLN A 68 -19.43 0.72 6.55
C GLN A 68 -18.73 1.07 5.22
N GLU A 69 -18.30 2.32 5.02
CA GLU A 69 -17.52 2.72 3.85
C GLU A 69 -16.22 1.90 3.72
N TYR A 70 -15.53 1.69 4.83
CA TYR A 70 -14.34 0.85 4.90
C TYR A 70 -14.61 -0.62 4.54
N GLN A 71 -15.74 -1.18 5.00
CA GLN A 71 -16.18 -2.52 4.63
C GLN A 71 -16.50 -2.62 3.14
N ASP A 72 -17.22 -1.64 2.58
CA ASP A 72 -17.59 -1.60 1.17
C ASP A 72 -16.34 -1.57 0.28
N GLY A 73 -15.38 -0.71 0.62
CA GLY A 73 -14.10 -0.66 -0.07
C GLY A 73 -13.32 -1.97 0.00
N TYR A 74 -13.30 -2.60 1.18
CA TYR A 74 -12.65 -3.89 1.38
C TYR A 74 -13.25 -4.99 0.49
N LEU A 75 -14.58 -5.05 0.37
CA LEU A 75 -15.25 -6.01 -0.51
C LEU A 75 -14.86 -5.81 -1.98
N VAL A 76 -14.80 -4.57 -2.46
CA VAL A 76 -14.33 -4.27 -3.83
C VAL A 76 -12.87 -4.66 -4.02
N GLY A 77 -12.01 -4.40 -3.04
CA GLY A 77 -10.62 -4.82 -3.11
C GLY A 77 -10.45 -6.34 -3.13
N LEU A 78 -11.33 -7.09 -2.44
CA LEU A 78 -11.31 -8.56 -2.46
C LEU A 78 -11.62 -9.13 -3.84
N GLU A 79 -12.51 -8.52 -4.62
CA GLU A 79 -12.76 -8.98 -6.01
C GLU A 79 -11.48 -9.00 -6.85
N SER A 80 -10.61 -8.01 -6.64
CA SER A 80 -9.32 -7.91 -7.34
C SER A 80 -8.21 -8.77 -6.74
N PHE A 81 -8.21 -8.95 -5.41
CA PHE A 81 -7.23 -9.76 -4.69
C PHE A 81 -7.50 -11.26 -4.91
N CYS A 82 -8.77 -11.68 -4.92
CA CYS A 82 -9.20 -13.07 -5.05
C CYS A 82 -9.25 -13.57 -6.50
N ASP A 83 -8.55 -12.88 -7.42
CA ASP A 83 -8.36 -13.33 -8.80
C ASP A 83 -7.32 -14.46 -8.85
N PRO A 84 -7.68 -15.68 -9.30
CA PRO A 84 -6.77 -16.83 -9.35
C PRO A 84 -5.55 -16.58 -10.24
N ASN A 85 -5.67 -15.69 -11.24
CA ASN A 85 -4.57 -15.36 -12.14
C ASN A 85 -3.41 -14.67 -11.42
N LYS A 86 -3.66 -14.00 -10.29
CA LYS A 86 -2.64 -13.31 -9.48
C LYS A 86 -2.15 -14.15 -8.31
N ALA A 87 -2.86 -15.22 -7.97
CA ALA A 87 -2.64 -16.00 -6.77
C ALA A 87 -1.21 -16.57 -6.68
N PHE A 88 -0.70 -17.10 -7.79
CA PHE A 88 0.67 -17.63 -7.86
C PHE A 88 1.72 -16.57 -7.51
N GLU A 89 1.60 -15.38 -8.11
CA GLU A 89 2.52 -14.27 -7.85
C GLU A 89 2.45 -13.82 -6.39
N TYR A 90 1.25 -13.72 -5.82
CA TYR A 90 1.07 -13.40 -4.40
C TYR A 90 1.73 -14.42 -3.48
N GLY A 91 1.59 -15.71 -3.77
CA GLY A 91 2.29 -16.76 -3.04
C GLY A 91 3.81 -16.64 -3.16
N ALA A 92 4.32 -16.40 -4.37
CA ALA A 92 5.74 -16.26 -4.65
C ALA A 92 6.36 -14.99 -4.01
N GLN A 93 5.57 -13.95 -3.81
CA GLN A 93 5.95 -12.72 -3.09
C GLN A 93 5.87 -12.86 -1.56
N GLY A 94 5.34 -13.98 -1.06
CA GLY A 94 5.19 -14.23 0.38
C GLY A 94 3.97 -13.56 1.02
N ILE A 95 3.01 -13.09 0.22
CA ILE A 95 1.74 -12.58 0.75
C ILE A 95 0.99 -13.73 1.43
N ILE A 96 0.52 -13.51 2.65
CA ILE A 96 -0.10 -14.57 3.46
C ILE A 96 -1.60 -14.65 3.20
N TYR A 97 -2.05 -15.80 2.69
CA TYR A 97 -3.46 -16.18 2.70
C TYR A 97 -3.90 -16.54 4.12
N GLN A 98 -4.90 -15.83 4.61
CA GLN A 98 -5.51 -15.96 5.95
C GLN A 98 -7.01 -16.27 5.85
N GLY A 99 -7.51 -16.64 4.68
CA GLY A 99 -8.94 -16.84 4.44
C GLY A 99 -9.68 -15.61 3.90
N GLN A 100 -8.95 -14.62 3.36
CA GLN A 100 -9.53 -13.38 2.81
C GLN A 100 -10.58 -13.66 1.72
N CYS A 101 -10.39 -14.73 0.95
CA CYS A 101 -11.24 -15.12 -0.18
C CYS A 101 -12.31 -16.15 0.19
N LYS A 102 -12.54 -16.41 1.48
CA LYS A 102 -13.49 -17.42 1.93
C LYS A 102 -14.90 -17.13 1.39
N GLY A 103 -15.50 -18.14 0.74
CA GLY A 103 -16.85 -18.03 0.17
C GLY A 103 -16.91 -17.47 -1.25
N PHE A 104 -15.78 -17.03 -1.81
CA PHE A 104 -15.69 -16.76 -3.25
C PHE A 104 -15.75 -18.08 -4.03
N LYS A 105 -16.46 -18.08 -5.17
CA LYS A 105 -16.62 -19.28 -6.03
C LYS A 105 -15.27 -19.88 -6.46
N ASN A 106 -14.28 -19.02 -6.70
CA ASN A 106 -12.94 -19.36 -7.17
C ASN A 106 -11.92 -19.53 -6.02
N GLU A 107 -12.35 -19.52 -4.75
CA GLU A 107 -11.45 -19.69 -3.61
C GLU A 107 -10.58 -20.97 -3.72
N PRO A 108 -11.10 -22.15 -4.08
CA PRO A 108 -10.27 -23.36 -4.16
C PRO A 108 -9.14 -23.23 -5.19
N GLU A 109 -9.43 -22.62 -6.34
CA GLU A 109 -8.47 -22.37 -7.41
C GLU A 109 -7.43 -21.34 -7.00
N PHE A 110 -7.87 -20.23 -6.39
CA PHE A 110 -6.97 -19.22 -5.82
C PHE A 110 -5.99 -19.85 -4.82
N ARG A 111 -6.49 -20.64 -3.86
CA ARG A 111 -5.62 -21.28 -2.84
C ARG A 111 -4.62 -22.24 -3.46
N PHE A 112 -5.03 -23.00 -4.49
CA PHE A 112 -4.14 -23.90 -5.20
C PHE A 112 -2.96 -23.13 -5.80
N TYR A 113 -3.21 -22.11 -6.62
CA TYR A 113 -2.14 -21.35 -7.27
C TYR A 113 -1.26 -20.59 -6.27
N TRP A 114 -1.88 -20.01 -5.25
CA TRP A 114 -1.14 -19.34 -4.18
C TRP A 114 -0.20 -20.29 -3.43
N GLN A 115 -0.64 -21.51 -3.12
CA GLN A 115 0.20 -22.50 -2.46
C GLN A 115 1.41 -22.88 -3.33
N ASN A 116 1.18 -23.11 -4.63
CA ASN A 116 2.27 -23.39 -5.57
C ASN A 116 3.31 -22.25 -5.64
N GLY A 117 2.86 -21.00 -5.60
CA GLY A 117 3.74 -19.83 -5.54
C GLY A 117 4.56 -19.79 -4.25
N ARG A 118 3.91 -20.02 -3.10
CA ARG A 118 4.55 -20.09 -1.79
C ARG A 118 5.61 -21.20 -1.74
N ASP A 119 5.29 -22.39 -2.22
CA ASP A 119 6.22 -23.53 -2.21
C ASP A 119 7.47 -23.20 -3.03
N ARG A 120 7.30 -22.60 -4.21
CA ARG A 120 8.43 -22.11 -5.03
C ARG A 120 9.30 -21.10 -4.29
N MET A 121 8.70 -20.16 -3.57
CA MET A 121 9.42 -19.17 -2.76
C MET A 121 10.25 -19.85 -1.68
N LEU A 122 9.65 -20.80 -0.94
CA LEU A 122 10.32 -21.57 0.12
C LEU A 122 11.50 -22.38 -0.43
N PHE A 123 11.28 -23.17 -1.49
CA PHE A 123 12.34 -23.94 -2.14
C PHE A 123 13.48 -23.05 -2.69
N SER A 124 13.17 -21.84 -3.14
CA SER A 124 14.20 -20.91 -3.63
C SER A 124 15.01 -20.30 -2.49
N ARG A 125 14.39 -20.07 -1.33
CA ARG A 125 15.06 -19.52 -0.15
C ARG A 125 16.00 -20.53 0.49
N ASP A 126 15.63 -21.80 0.54
CA ASP A 126 16.43 -22.85 1.20
C ASP A 126 17.70 -23.26 0.41
N ARG A 127 17.91 -22.69 -0.78
CA ARG A 127 19.12 -22.91 -1.61
C ARG A 127 20.23 -21.88 -1.39
N PHE A 128 20.00 -20.85 -0.57
CA PHE A 128 20.97 -19.80 -0.25
C PHE A 128 21.15 -19.70 1.26
#